data_AF-A0A965XZ05-F1
#
_entry.id   AF-A0A965XZ05-F1
#
_cell.length_a   1.000
_cell.length_b   1.000
_cell.length_c   1.000
_cell.angle_alpha   90.00
_cell.angle_beta   90.00
_cell.angle_gamma   90.00
#
_symmetry.space_group_name_H-M   'P 1'
#
loop_
_entity.id
_entity.type
_entity.pdbx_description
1 polymer ?
#
loop_
_entity_poly.entity_id
_entity_poly.type
_entity_poly.pdbx_seq_one_letter_code
_entity_poly.pdbx_strand_id
1 'polypeptide(L)' 'MHLMLEYTTRAIVISDAIKLADDTPANVLTDDHLIEAASLKRTSLYDLAVRCGLDDPRGFVQRFIYYDRQVRA' A
#
# COMPACT_ATOMS: atom_id res chain seq x y z
N MET A 1 -9.43 -1.77 2.70
CA MET A 1 -8.30 -1.95 1.77
C MET A 1 -7.37 -3.13 2.10
N HIS A 2 -7.64 -3.95 3.14
CA HIS A 2 -6.90 -5.19 3.42
C HIS A 2 -6.94 -6.19 2.23
N LEU A 3 -8.10 -6.31 1.58
CA LEU A 3 -8.31 -7.25 0.47
C LEU A 3 -7.39 -6.99 -0.74
N MET A 4 -7.10 -5.71 -1.05
CA MET A 4 -6.22 -5.37 -2.18
C MET A 4 -4.81 -5.90 -1.95
N LEU A 5 -4.27 -5.65 -0.75
CA LEU A 5 -2.94 -6.14 -0.36
C LEU A 5 -2.91 -7.66 -0.26
N GLU A 6 -4.02 -8.30 0.12
CA GLU A 6 -4.11 -9.75 0.26
C GLU A 6 -4.13 -10.46 -1.10
N TYR A 7 -4.97 -10.03 -2.04
CA TYR A 7 -5.28 -10.80 -3.26
C TYR A 7 -4.64 -10.27 -4.55
N THR A 8 -3.97 -9.11 -4.54
CA THR A 8 -3.43 -8.52 -5.77
C THR A 8 -1.92 -8.31 -5.70
N THR A 9 -1.22 -8.53 -6.80
CA THR A 9 0.24 -8.28 -6.92
C THR A 9 0.55 -6.97 -7.65
N ARG A 10 -0.46 -6.38 -8.31
CA ARG A 10 -0.37 -5.18 -9.13
C ARG A 10 -1.64 -4.34 -8.95
N ALA A 11 -1.48 -3.03 -8.93
CA ALA A 11 -2.53 -2.05 -8.82
C ALA A 11 -2.35 -0.96 -9.89
N ILE A 12 -3.44 -0.64 -10.58
CA ILE A 12 -3.51 0.48 -11.53
C ILE A 12 -4.37 1.55 -10.88
N VAL A 13 -3.81 2.75 -10.70
CA VAL A 13 -4.51 3.89 -10.11
C VAL A 13 -5.01 4.78 -11.23
N ILE A 14 -6.31 5.05 -11.23
CA ILE A 14 -6.98 5.90 -12.20
C ILE A 14 -7.77 6.97 -11.44
N SER A 15 -7.57 8.23 -11.82
CA SER A 15 -8.36 9.38 -11.36
C SER A 15 -8.58 10.30 -12.55
N ASP A 16 -9.69 11.03 -12.61
CA ASP A 16 -9.96 12.02 -13.68
C ASP A 16 -9.71 11.51 -15.11
N ALA A 17 -10.13 10.27 -15.40
CA ALA A 17 -9.94 9.58 -16.67
C ALA A 17 -8.45 9.40 -17.12
N ILE A 18 -7.49 9.62 -16.22
CA ILE A 18 -6.07 9.43 -16.47
C ILE A 18 -5.49 8.31 -15.59
N LYS A 19 -4.52 7.58 -16.15
CA LYS A 19 -3.73 6.60 -15.39
C LYS A 19 -2.66 7.34 -14.60
N LEU A 20 -2.77 7.30 -13.27
CA LEU A 20 -1.81 7.93 -12.35
C LEU A 20 -0.66 7.01 -11.98
N ALA A 21 -0.92 5.71 -11.81
CA ALA A 21 0.11 4.73 -11.45
C ALA A 21 -0.19 3.32 -11.94
N ASP A 22 0.85 2.51 -12.02
CA ASP A 22 0.84 1.10 -12.38
C ASP A 22 2.00 0.41 -11.63
N ASP A 23 1.72 -0.04 -10.40
CA ASP A 23 2.75 -0.49 -9.45
C ASP A 23 2.18 -1.53 -8.47
N THR A 24 2.96 -1.98 -7.49
CA THR A 24 2.52 -2.87 -6.43
C THR A 24 1.52 -2.16 -5.49
N PRO A 25 0.56 -2.90 -4.91
CA PRO A 25 -0.37 -2.36 -3.93
C PRO A 25 0.28 -1.65 -2.74
N ALA A 26 1.44 -2.16 -2.29
CA ALA A 26 2.18 -1.58 -1.17
C ALA A 26 2.73 -0.19 -1.52
N ASN A 27 3.31 -0.02 -2.72
CA ASN A 27 3.80 1.28 -3.18
C ASN A 27 2.66 2.27 -3.36
N VAL A 28 1.56 1.85 -4.01
CA VAL A 28 0.39 2.71 -4.24
C VAL A 28 -0.22 3.25 -2.93
N LEU A 29 -0.36 2.40 -1.91
CA LEU A 29 -0.99 2.79 -0.63
C LEU A 29 -0.03 3.42 0.38
N THR A 30 1.22 3.67 -0.01
CA THR A 30 2.23 4.35 0.80
C THR A 30 2.86 5.55 0.07
N ASP A 31 2.30 5.93 -1.07
CA ASP A 31 2.64 7.12 -1.83
C ASP A 31 1.62 8.24 -1.54
N ASP A 32 2.08 9.29 -0.88
CA ASP A 32 1.22 10.38 -0.43
C ASP A 32 0.60 11.16 -1.59
N HIS A 33 1.33 11.32 -2.70
CA HIS A 33 0.80 11.99 -3.87
C HIS A 33 -0.33 11.20 -4.51
N LEU A 34 -0.18 9.87 -4.64
CA LEU A 34 -1.25 9.01 -5.16
C LEU A 34 -2.43 8.92 -4.20
N ILE A 35 -2.17 8.91 -2.88
CA ILE A 35 -3.20 8.90 -1.85
C ILE A 35 -4.09 10.13 -1.97
N GLU A 36 -3.49 11.32 -2.11
CA GLU A 36 -4.25 12.56 -2.27
C GLU A 36 -4.92 12.64 -3.65
N ALA A 37 -4.18 12.41 -4.73
CA ALA A 37 -4.67 12.58 -6.11
C ALA A 37 -5.78 11.61 -6.51
N ALA A 38 -5.84 10.42 -5.91
CA ALA A 38 -6.85 9.40 -6.18
C ALA A 38 -7.77 9.11 -4.98
N SER A 39 -7.76 9.97 -3.95
CA SER A 39 -8.57 9.80 -2.74
C SER A 39 -8.41 8.41 -2.11
N LEU A 40 -7.20 7.86 -2.13
CA LEU A 40 -6.92 6.55 -1.52
C LEU A 40 -6.82 6.70 -0.01
N LYS A 41 -6.87 5.56 0.67
CA LYS A 41 -6.69 5.47 2.12
C LYS A 41 -5.31 4.89 2.40
N ARG A 42 -4.46 5.69 3.04
CA ARG A 42 -3.21 5.23 3.64
C ARG A 42 -3.49 4.07 4.60
N THR A 43 -2.58 3.08 4.64
CA THR A 43 -2.73 1.95 5.56
C THR A 43 -2.40 2.34 7.01
N SER A 44 -3.15 1.81 7.98
CA SER A 44 -2.85 2.01 9.41
C SER A 44 -1.51 1.40 9.83
N LEU A 45 -1.03 0.37 9.13
CA LEU A 45 0.28 -0.23 9.35
C LEU A 45 1.41 0.73 8.97
N TYR A 46 1.26 1.51 7.90
CA TYR A 46 2.23 2.54 7.55
C TYR A 46 2.30 3.62 8.62
N ASP A 47 1.14 4.14 9.06
CA ASP A 47 1.11 5.15 10.13
C ASP A 47 1.68 4.60 11.44
N LEU A 48 1.45 3.32 11.75
CA LEU A 48 2.07 2.66 12.89
C LEU A 48 3.60 2.62 12.77
N ALA A 49 4.12 2.19 11.62
CA ALA A 49 5.56 2.14 11.36
C ALA A 49 6.24 3.52 11.49
N VAL A 50 5.59 4.57 10.95
CA VAL A 50 6.05 5.95 11.11
C VAL A 50 6.04 6.37 12.58
N ARG A 51 4.97 6.08 13.33
CA ARG A 51 4.88 6.39 14.77
C ARG A 51 5.91 5.62 15.60
N CYS A 52 6.31 4.44 15.16
CA CYS A 52 7.37 3.65 15.78
C CYS A 52 8.79 4.12 15.40
N GLY A 53 8.93 5.08 14.49
CA GLY A 53 10.24 5.58 14.06
C GLY A 53 11.04 4.56 13.24
N LEU A 54 10.38 3.69 12.48
CA LEU A 54 11.07 2.74 11.61
C LEU A 54 11.74 3.47 10.44
N ASP A 55 12.97 3.11 10.11
CA ASP A 55 13.73 3.68 8.99
C ASP A 55 13.08 3.38 7.63
N ASP A 56 12.38 2.24 7.51
CA ASP A 56 11.66 1.84 6.31
C ASP A 56 10.19 1.42 6.61
N PRO A 57 9.28 2.41 6.74
CA PRO A 57 7.86 2.14 6.95
C PRO A 57 7.20 1.40 5.79
N ARG A 58 7.66 1.61 4.55
CA ARG A 58 7.12 0.94 3.36
C ARG A 58 7.49 -0.53 3.35
N GLY A 59 8.76 -0.84 3.58
CA GLY A 59 9.26 -2.20 3.70
C GLY A 59 8.58 -2.97 4.83
N PHE A 60 8.27 -2.32 5.96
CA PHE A 60 7.48 -2.92 7.04
C PHE A 60 6.11 -3.40 6.56
N VAL A 61 5.35 -2.52 5.89
CA VAL A 61 4.02 -2.87 5.34
C VAL A 61 4.15 -4.02 4.33
N GLN A 62 5.13 -3.97 3.45
CA GLN A 62 5.35 -5.01 2.44
C GLN A 62 5.72 -6.37 3.07
N ARG A 63 6.58 -6.36 4.10
CA ARG A 63 6.98 -7.57 4.85
C ARG A 63 5.77 -8.21 5.53
N PHE A 64 4.91 -7.39 6.14
CA PHE A 64 3.68 -7.86 6.78
C PHE A 64 2.76 -8.55 5.77
N ILE A 65 2.53 -7.93 4.61
CA ILE A 65 1.66 -8.49 3.56
C ILE A 65 2.22 -9.84 3.07
N TYR A 66 3.53 -9.93 2.87
CA TYR A 66 4.18 -11.18 2.47
C TYR A 66 3.99 -12.27 3.52
N TYR A 67 4.21 -11.94 4.80
CA TYR A 67 4.03 -12.87 5.91
C TYR A 67 2.59 -13.35 6.04
N ASP A 68 1.60 -12.43 6.02
CA ASP A 68 0.18 -12.76 6.13
C ASP A 68 -0.28 -13.72 5.02
N ARG A 69 0.22 -13.55 3.79
CA ARG A 69 -0.03 -14.48 2.68
C ARG A 69 0.55 -15.88 2.91
N GLN A 70 1.73 -15.99 3.51
CA GLN A 70 2.35 -17.30 3.76
C GLN A 70 1.63 -18.08 4.88
N VAL A 71 1.13 -17.38 5.90
CA VAL A 71 0.44 -18.02 7.04
C VAL A 71 -0.96 -18.52 6.67
N ARG A 72 -1.60 -17.92 5.66
CA ARG A 72 -2.96 -18.28 5.23
C ARG A 72 -3.01 -19.33 4.10
N ALA A 73 -1.87 -19.65 3.48
CA ALA A 73 -1.76 -20.69 2.45
C ALA A 73 -1.68 -22.09 3.07
#